data_AF-A0A852ZII0-F1
#
_entry.id   AF-A0A852ZII0-F1
#
_cell.length_a   1.000
_cell.length_b   1.000
_cell.length_c   1.000
_cell.angle_alpha   90.00
_cell.angle_beta   90.00
_cell.angle_gamma   90.00
#
_symmetry.space_group_name_H-M   'P 1'
#
loop_
_entity.id
_entity.type
_entity.pdbx_description
1 polymer ?
#
loop_
_entity_poly.entity_id
_entity_poly.type
_entity_poly.pdbx_seq_one_letter_code
_entity_poly.pdbx_strand_id
1 'polypeptide(L)'
;MAPIPATTNHAPKASSRRALAILVAVALLAAGAWWWLLGQHQATPWVVEGQALTNSEVTAISLHKASVKKFNNEGFVIGGATWSSKGGPWHDAGGTSCLKSRPNSFQHVRLGIIENRGDPEGAGSRWAVVWIECLD
;
A
#
# COMPACT_ATOMS: atom_id res chain seq x y z
N MET A 1 14.03 -81.84 -6.09
CA MET A 1 14.41 -80.57 -5.45
C MET A 1 14.70 -79.56 -6.56
N ALA A 2 13.83 -78.56 -6.74
CA ALA A 2 14.03 -77.50 -7.73
C ALA A 2 14.33 -76.18 -6.98
N PRO A 3 15.28 -75.35 -7.45
CA PRO A 3 15.64 -74.12 -6.76
C PRO A 3 14.61 -73.02 -7.02
N ILE A 4 14.25 -72.29 -5.95
CA ILE A 4 13.35 -71.13 -5.99
C ILE A 4 14.18 -69.91 -6.46
N PRO A 5 13.72 -69.13 -7.45
CA PRO A 5 14.41 -67.92 -7.87
C PRO A 5 14.22 -66.80 -6.83
N ALA A 6 15.35 -66.22 -6.39
CA ALA A 6 15.35 -65.08 -5.49
C ALA A 6 14.85 -63.82 -6.22
N THR A 7 13.76 -63.24 -5.72
CA THR A 7 13.25 -61.93 -6.14
C THR A 7 14.20 -60.83 -5.64
N THR A 8 14.88 -60.15 -6.56
CA THR A 8 15.70 -58.98 -6.25
C THR A 8 14.81 -57.75 -6.10
N ASN A 9 14.63 -57.33 -4.84
CA ASN A 9 14.01 -56.05 -4.53
C ASN A 9 14.94 -54.92 -4.99
N HIS A 10 14.57 -54.21 -6.05
CA HIS A 10 15.27 -53.00 -6.48
C HIS A 10 15.07 -51.89 -5.45
N ALA A 11 16.06 -51.72 -4.57
CA ALA A 11 16.18 -50.54 -3.73
C ALA A 11 16.30 -49.29 -4.65
N PRO A 12 15.48 -48.24 -4.45
CA PRO A 12 15.54 -47.05 -5.29
C PRO A 12 16.93 -46.41 -5.19
N LYS A 13 17.59 -46.26 -6.35
CA LYS A 13 18.95 -45.72 -6.49
C LYS A 13 19.07 -44.33 -5.84
N ALA A 14 20.08 -44.16 -4.99
CA ALA A 14 20.33 -42.94 -4.21
C ALA A 14 20.40 -41.64 -5.04
N SER A 15 20.64 -41.70 -6.36
CA SER A 15 20.65 -40.51 -7.24
C SER A 15 19.27 -39.88 -7.44
N SER A 16 18.20 -40.70 -7.47
CA SER A 16 16.82 -40.22 -7.60
C SER A 16 16.40 -39.39 -6.39
N ARG A 17 16.85 -39.78 -5.18
CA ARG A 17 16.56 -39.05 -3.94
C ARG A 17 17.25 -37.69 -3.89
N ARG A 18 18.48 -37.59 -4.43
CA ARG A 18 19.22 -36.31 -4.52
C ARG A 18 18.59 -35.35 -5.51
N ALA A 19 18.20 -35.84 -6.68
CA ALA A 19 17.49 -35.03 -7.68
C ALA A 19 16.16 -34.50 -7.14
N LEU A 20 15.40 -35.34 -6.44
CA LEU A 20 14.15 -34.93 -5.79
C LEU A 20 14.38 -33.86 -4.72
N ALA A 21 15.40 -34.02 -3.87
CA ALA A 21 15.73 -33.05 -2.83
C ALA A 21 16.09 -31.67 -3.40
N ILE A 22 16.83 -31.63 -4.50
CA ILE A 22 17.18 -30.38 -5.20
C ILE A 22 15.91 -29.71 -5.75
N LEU A 23 15.03 -30.47 -6.42
CA LEU A 23 13.79 -29.93 -6.97
C LEU A 23 12.88 -29.34 -5.88
N VAL A 24 12.76 -30.03 -4.74
CA VAL A 24 12.00 -29.53 -3.59
C VAL A 24 12.61 -28.24 -3.04
N ALA A 25 13.94 -28.18 -2.89
CA ALA A 25 14.62 -26.98 -2.41
C ALA A 25 14.39 -25.78 -3.36
N VAL A 26 14.49 -26.00 -4.68
CA VAL A 26 14.23 -24.96 -5.69
C VAL A 26 12.77 -24.50 -5.63
N ALA A 27 11.81 -25.43 -5.51
CA ALA A 27 10.39 -25.08 -5.42
C ALA A 27 10.08 -24.25 -4.16
N LEU A 28 10.69 -24.58 -3.02
CA LEU A 28 10.51 -23.82 -1.78
C LEU A 28 11.12 -22.41 -1.87
N LEU A 29 12.29 -22.26 -2.47
CA LEU A 29 12.90 -20.95 -2.70
C LEU A 29 12.05 -20.09 -3.65
N ALA A 30 11.54 -20.69 -4.74
CA ALA A 30 10.66 -20.00 -5.67
C ALA A 30 9.35 -19.57 -4.99
N ALA A 31 8.73 -20.44 -4.19
CA ALA A 31 7.52 -20.12 -3.43
C ALA A 31 7.77 -19.01 -2.40
N GLY A 32 8.91 -19.05 -1.69
CA GLY A 32 9.31 -18.02 -0.74
C GLY A 32 9.53 -16.66 -1.41
N ALA A 33 10.24 -16.63 -2.54
CA ALA A 33 10.46 -15.43 -3.33
C ALA A 33 9.13 -14.86 -3.88
N TRP A 34 8.24 -15.72 -4.38
CA TRP A 34 6.93 -15.32 -4.87
C TRP A 34 6.05 -14.73 -3.77
N TRP A 35 6.05 -15.35 -2.59
CA TRP A 35 5.31 -14.85 -1.42
C TRP A 35 5.84 -13.49 -0.95
N TRP A 36 7.17 -13.32 -0.92
CA TRP A 36 7.80 -12.05 -0.60
C TRP A 36 7.39 -10.94 -1.56
N LEU A 37 7.40 -11.21 -2.87
CA LEU A 37 7.00 -10.26 -3.90
C LEU A 37 5.53 -9.82 -3.75
N LEU A 38 4.62 -10.76 -3.45
CA LEU A 38 3.21 -10.44 -3.24
C LEU A 38 2.96 -9.66 -1.94
N GLY A 39 3.79 -9.86 -0.91
CA GLY A 39 3.66 -9.19 0.38
C GLY A 39 4.04 -7.70 0.38
N GLN A 40 4.78 -7.22 -0.63
CA GLN A 40 5.33 -5.86 -0.65
C GLN A 40 4.32 -4.76 -0.98
N HIS A 41 3.10 -5.08 -1.43
CA HIS A 41 2.14 -4.09 -1.93
C HIS A 41 0.90 -3.90 -1.04
N GLN A 42 1.06 -3.93 0.29
CA GLN A 42 -0.06 -3.67 1.20
C GLN A 42 -0.24 -2.17 1.45
N ALA A 43 -1.06 -1.51 0.62
CA ALA A 43 -1.61 -0.20 0.92
C ALA A 43 -2.91 -0.36 1.73
N THR A 44 -2.99 0.24 2.91
CA THR A 44 -4.24 0.24 3.71
C THR A 44 -5.01 1.54 3.44
N PRO A 45 -6.19 1.50 2.81
CA PRO A 45 -6.96 2.70 2.50
C PRO A 45 -7.77 3.20 3.70
N TRP A 46 -7.95 4.52 3.77
CA TRP A 46 -8.75 5.23 4.77
C TRP A 46 -9.53 6.34 4.08
N VAL A 47 -10.78 6.53 4.50
CA VAL A 47 -11.59 7.69 4.13
C VAL A 47 -11.84 8.50 5.39
N VAL A 48 -11.46 9.77 5.37
CA VAL A 48 -11.45 10.62 6.57
C VAL A 48 -12.06 11.97 6.22
N GLU A 49 -13.03 12.39 7.02
CA GLU A 49 -13.58 13.75 6.95
C GLU A 49 -12.92 14.61 8.02
N GLY A 50 -12.74 15.89 7.75
CA GLY A 50 -12.16 16.81 8.71
C GLY A 50 -12.01 18.23 8.17
N GLN A 51 -11.34 19.05 8.95
CA GLN A 51 -11.13 20.48 8.72
C GLN A 51 -9.68 20.68 8.29
N ALA A 52 -9.46 20.99 7.01
CA ALA A 52 -8.13 21.21 6.46
C ALA A 52 -7.70 22.67 6.63
N LEU A 53 -6.47 22.87 7.12
CA LEU A 53 -5.76 24.14 7.06
C LEU A 53 -4.60 24.00 6.08
N THR A 54 -4.59 24.82 5.03
CA THR A 54 -3.60 24.75 3.93
C THR A 54 -2.38 25.61 4.22
N ASN A 55 -1.22 25.23 3.68
CA ASN A 55 -0.12 26.17 3.53
C ASN A 55 -0.43 27.24 2.45
N SER A 56 0.47 28.22 2.30
CA SER A 56 0.31 29.32 1.34
C SER A 56 0.20 28.85 -0.11
N GLU A 57 0.90 27.77 -0.45
CA GLU A 57 0.98 27.20 -1.81
C GLU A 57 -0.11 26.16 -2.11
N VAL A 58 -0.92 25.77 -1.12
CA VAL A 58 -1.95 24.73 -1.26
C VAL A 58 -1.36 23.38 -1.71
N THR A 59 -0.13 23.10 -1.30
CA THR A 59 0.60 21.85 -1.57
C THR A 59 0.62 20.91 -0.37
N ALA A 60 0.28 21.42 0.81
CA ALA A 60 0.17 20.66 2.05
C ALA A 60 -1.01 21.15 2.91
N ILE A 61 -1.56 20.25 3.71
CA ILE A 61 -2.62 20.53 4.68
C ILE A 61 -2.24 19.98 6.05
N SER A 62 -2.78 20.60 7.10
CA SER A 62 -2.97 19.95 8.39
C SER A 62 -4.46 19.63 8.57
N LEU A 63 -4.79 18.42 9.00
CA LEU A 63 -6.16 17.96 9.18
C LEU A 63 -6.57 18.05 10.65
N HIS A 64 -7.67 18.73 10.93
CA HIS A 64 -8.21 18.96 12.27
C HIS A 64 -9.62 18.41 12.37
N LYS A 65 -10.09 18.15 13.59
CA LYS A 65 -11.43 17.57 13.84
C LYS A 65 -11.71 16.36 12.95
N ALA A 66 -10.70 15.53 12.73
CA ALA A 66 -10.80 14.38 11.83
C ALA A 66 -11.81 13.35 12.39
N SER A 67 -12.63 12.75 11.51
CA SER A 67 -13.58 11.69 11.86
C SER A 67 -12.88 10.44 12.42
N VAL A 68 -11.61 10.25 12.03
CA VAL A 68 -10.73 9.20 12.54
C VAL A 68 -9.64 9.85 13.39
N LYS A 69 -9.64 9.56 14.70
CA LYS A 69 -8.76 10.18 15.70
C LYS A 69 -7.27 10.11 15.36
N LYS A 70 -6.82 9.04 14.68
CA LYS A 70 -5.43 8.85 14.26
C LYS A 70 -4.93 9.93 13.29
N PHE A 71 -5.82 10.58 12.55
CA PHE A 71 -5.46 11.63 11.58
C PHE A 71 -5.71 13.04 12.10
N ASN A 72 -6.09 13.19 13.37
CA ASN A 72 -6.33 14.50 13.94
C ASN A 72 -5.00 15.21 14.26
N ASN A 73 -4.87 16.44 13.77
CA ASN A 73 -3.67 17.27 13.77
C ASN A 73 -2.51 16.70 12.92
N GLU A 74 -2.78 15.76 12.02
CA GLU A 74 -1.77 15.21 11.10
C GLU A 74 -1.56 16.13 9.89
N GLY A 75 -0.30 16.19 9.44
CA GLY A 75 0.10 16.93 8.24
C GLY A 75 0.18 16.01 7.03
N PHE A 76 -0.26 16.49 5.87
CA PHE A 76 -0.23 15.75 4.62
C PHE A 76 0.30 16.62 3.49
N VAL A 77 1.21 16.06 2.70
CA VAL A 77 1.51 16.58 1.36
C VAL A 77 0.39 16.09 0.43
N ILE A 78 -0.19 17.02 -0.32
CA ILE A 78 -1.32 16.76 -1.21
C ILE A 78 -0.98 17.01 -2.68
N GLY A 79 0.26 17.41 -2.96
CA GLY A 79 0.77 17.48 -4.33
C GLY A 79 0.64 16.12 -5.01
N GLY A 80 -0.20 16.05 -6.03
CA GLY A 80 -0.49 14.81 -6.76
C GLY A 80 -1.82 14.12 -6.41
N ALA A 81 -2.61 14.66 -5.47
CA ALA A 81 -3.95 14.14 -5.22
C ALA A 81 -4.93 14.58 -6.31
N THR A 82 -5.81 13.68 -6.74
CA THR A 82 -7.02 14.06 -7.51
C THR A 82 -7.99 14.83 -6.62
N TRP A 83 -8.87 15.64 -7.18
CA TRP A 83 -9.76 16.45 -6.34
C TRP A 83 -11.13 16.72 -6.94
N SER A 84 -12.10 17.02 -6.09
CA SER A 84 -13.44 17.47 -6.49
C SER A 84 -13.99 18.51 -5.52
N SER A 85 -14.84 19.40 -6.03
CA SER A 85 -15.72 20.23 -5.19
C SER A 85 -16.97 19.43 -4.78
N LYS A 86 -17.74 19.92 -3.82
CA LYS A 86 -18.92 19.23 -3.30
C LYS A 86 -19.89 18.80 -4.39
N GLY A 87 -19.98 17.49 -4.66
CA GLY A 87 -20.83 16.93 -5.71
C GLY A 87 -20.41 17.30 -7.15
N GLY A 88 -19.22 17.85 -7.33
CA GLY A 88 -18.67 18.24 -8.62
C GLY A 88 -17.93 17.11 -9.35
N PRO A 89 -17.46 17.37 -10.57
CA PRO A 89 -16.62 16.42 -11.30
C PRO A 89 -15.25 16.27 -10.62
N TRP A 90 -14.65 15.09 -10.80
CA TRP A 90 -13.27 14.84 -10.38
C TRP A 90 -12.29 15.44 -11.37
N HIS A 91 -11.21 16.00 -10.82
CA HIS A 91 -10.10 16.60 -11.53
C HIS A 91 -8.83 15.79 -11.26
N ASP A 92 -8.03 15.61 -12.30
CA ASP A 92 -6.76 14.88 -12.23
C ASP A 92 -5.74 15.58 -11.33
N ALA A 93 -4.69 14.82 -10.98
CA ALA A 93 -3.53 15.28 -10.26
C ALA A 93 -2.75 16.32 -11.10
N GLY A 94 -3.11 17.60 -10.97
CA GLY A 94 -2.46 18.71 -11.64
C GLY A 94 -3.31 19.99 -11.58
N GLY A 95 -2.70 21.11 -11.16
CA GLY A 95 -3.37 22.41 -11.07
C GLY A 95 -3.83 22.80 -9.66
N THR A 96 -4.55 23.92 -9.56
CA THR A 96 -5.09 24.45 -8.30
C THR A 96 -6.21 23.53 -7.82
N SER A 97 -6.03 22.86 -6.67
CA SER A 97 -7.07 22.02 -6.07
C SER A 97 -8.31 22.84 -5.68
N CYS A 98 -9.39 22.17 -5.26
CA CYS A 98 -10.58 22.86 -4.68
C CYS A 98 -10.28 23.57 -3.35
N LEU A 99 -9.09 23.37 -2.78
CA LEU A 99 -8.64 24.02 -1.56
C LEU A 99 -8.22 25.46 -1.84
N LYS A 100 -8.53 26.33 -0.89
CA LYS A 100 -8.14 27.74 -0.95
C LYS A 100 -7.03 28.01 0.05
N SER A 101 -6.02 28.77 -0.37
CA SER A 101 -4.98 29.28 0.53
C SER A 101 -5.62 30.18 1.59
N ARG A 102 -5.76 29.63 2.80
CA ARG A 102 -6.50 30.24 3.91
C ARG A 102 -5.73 30.05 5.21
N PRO A 103 -4.71 30.89 5.50
CA PRO A 103 -3.80 30.67 6.62
C PRO A 103 -4.47 30.70 8.00
N ASN A 104 -5.67 31.28 8.12
CA ASN A 104 -6.38 31.47 9.40
C ASN A 104 -7.81 30.88 9.42
N SER A 105 -8.16 30.02 8.45
CA SER A 105 -9.49 29.43 8.43
C SER A 105 -9.46 28.03 7.84
N PHE A 106 -10.26 27.15 8.42
CA PHE A 106 -10.39 25.79 7.94
C PHE A 106 -11.33 25.67 6.75
N GLN A 107 -11.12 24.64 5.94
CA GLN A 107 -12.03 24.20 4.90
C GLN A 107 -12.46 22.76 5.20
N HIS A 108 -13.76 22.48 5.11
CA HIS A 108 -14.27 21.13 5.35
C HIS A 108 -13.94 20.23 4.15
N VAL A 109 -13.33 19.08 4.42
CA VAL A 109 -12.85 18.14 3.40
C VAL A 109 -13.14 16.71 3.76
N ARG A 110 -13.19 15.87 2.73
CA ARG A 110 -13.05 14.42 2.80
C ARG A 110 -11.79 14.01 2.04
N LEU A 111 -10.99 13.14 2.64
CA LEU A 111 -9.71 12.68 2.08
C LEU A 111 -9.74 11.17 1.88
N GLY A 112 -9.17 10.73 0.76
CA GLY A 112 -8.71 9.36 0.57
C GLY A 112 -7.23 9.27 0.93
N ILE A 113 -6.90 8.48 1.95
CA ILE A 113 -5.55 8.31 2.46
C ILE A 113 -5.13 6.86 2.33
N ILE A 114 -3.91 6.58 1.92
CA ILE A 114 -3.32 5.24 1.94
C ILE A 114 -2.13 5.19 2.88
N GLU A 115 -2.01 4.12 3.68
CA GLU A 115 -0.78 3.80 4.41
C GLU A 115 0.20 3.13 3.44
N ASN A 116 1.37 3.72 3.20
CA ASN A 116 2.43 3.06 2.44
C ASN A 116 3.40 2.37 3.42
N ARG A 117 3.27 1.05 3.58
CA ARG A 117 4.16 0.26 4.46
C ARG A 117 5.51 -0.11 3.83
N GLY A 118 5.78 0.33 2.59
CA GLY A 118 6.90 -0.14 1.79
C GLY A 118 8.13 0.77 1.72
N ASP A 119 8.10 1.98 2.30
CA ASP A 119 9.23 2.92 2.18
C ASP A 119 9.89 3.21 3.53
N PRO A 120 10.91 2.43 3.93
CA PRO A 120 11.61 2.64 5.19
C PRO A 120 12.60 3.82 5.17
N GLU A 121 12.89 4.47 4.03
CA GLU A 121 14.01 5.44 3.95
C GLU A 121 13.88 6.62 2.96
N GLY A 122 12.76 6.81 2.24
CA GLY A 122 12.65 7.87 1.22
C GLY A 122 11.55 8.91 1.43
N ALA A 123 11.84 10.01 2.12
CA ALA A 123 11.22 11.35 1.99
C ALA A 123 9.67 11.52 1.93
N GLY A 124 8.86 10.49 2.21
CA GLY A 124 7.39 10.54 2.20
C GLY A 124 6.82 10.24 3.58
N SER A 125 5.77 10.96 3.97
CA SER A 125 4.94 10.57 5.12
C SER A 125 4.44 9.12 4.92
N ARG A 126 4.37 8.32 5.99
CA ARG A 126 3.76 6.96 5.98
C ARG A 126 2.34 6.91 5.39
N TRP A 127 1.75 8.09 5.17
CA TRP A 127 0.45 8.35 4.57
C TRP A 127 0.62 9.12 3.26
N ALA A 128 -0.10 8.70 2.23
CA ALA A 128 -0.28 9.50 1.01
C ALA A 128 -1.75 9.84 0.85
N VAL A 129 -2.05 11.09 0.49
CA VAL A 129 -3.40 11.51 0.10
C VAL A 129 -3.54 11.27 -1.39
N VAL A 130 -4.48 10.40 -1.76
CA VAL A 130 -4.74 10.02 -3.17
C VAL A 130 -5.83 10.88 -3.82
N TRP A 131 -6.76 11.37 -3.00
CA TRP A 131 -7.84 12.23 -3.46
C TRP A 131 -8.38 13.13 -2.35
N ILE A 132 -8.98 14.25 -2.75
CA ILE A 132 -9.58 15.27 -1.87
C ILE A 132 -10.95 15.69 -2.41
N GLU A 133 -11.96 15.68 -1.56
CA GLU A 133 -13.26 16.30 -1.84
C GLU A 133 -13.46 17.49 -0.90
N CYS A 134 -13.67 18.69 -1.44
CA CYS A 134 -14.03 19.86 -0.66
C CYS A 134 -15.54 19.87 -0.41
N LEU A 135 -15.96 19.98 0.84
CA LEU A 135 -17.37 19.79 1.26
C LEU A 135 -18.12 21.10 1.55
N ASP A 136 -17.42 22.22 1.45
CA ASP A 136 -17.95 23.59 1.60
C ASP A 136 -18.59 24.11 0.30
#